data_AF-A0A8S3VHE3-F1
#
_entry.id   AF-A0A8S3VHE3-F1
#
_cell.length_a   1.000
_cell.length_b   1.000
_cell.length_c   1.000
_cell.angle_alpha   90.00
_cell.angle_beta   90.00
_cell.angle_gamma   90.00
#
_symmetry.space_group_name_H-M   'P 1'
#
loop_
_entity.id
_entity.type
_entity.pdbx_description
1 polymer ?
#
loop_
_entity_poly.entity_id
_entity_poly.type
_entity_poly.pdbx_seq_one_letter_code
_entity_poly.pdbx_strand_id
1 'polypeptide(L)'
;MWARLKLYEVLDMLDDRVLYTDTDSCIYVSQKGKPEPSLGNYLGELTSEIPLDEGHIVEFVSGGPKNYAYRTLKTETCKVKGFTLNFTNSNIVNFNSVKEMITLDRDMSKTLTNPTKISRLPHQRKIFSRKENKKYKFAYDKRVILDNFDTVPYGYL
;
A
#
# COMPACT_ATOMS: atom_id res chain seq x y z
N MET A 1 9.00 -15.35 14.36
CA MET A 1 7.63 -15.44 14.91
C MET A 1 7.27 -14.21 15.75
N TRP A 2 8.23 -13.64 16.50
CA TRP A 2 8.06 -12.47 17.36
C TRP A 2 7.52 -11.19 16.70
N ALA A 3 7.99 -10.81 15.51
CA ALA A 3 7.53 -9.57 14.85
C ALA A 3 6.01 -9.53 14.59
N ARG A 4 5.41 -10.68 14.22
CA ARG A 4 3.95 -10.76 13.99
C ARG A 4 3.15 -10.61 15.27
N LEU A 5 3.64 -11.14 16.39
CA LEU A 5 3.02 -10.96 17.70
C LEU A 5 3.07 -9.50 18.13
N LYS A 6 4.22 -8.84 17.92
CA LYS A 6 4.38 -7.42 18.22
C LYS A 6 3.42 -6.54 17.41
N LEU A 7 3.31 -6.81 16.10
CA LEU A 7 2.33 -6.12 15.26
C LEU A 7 0.90 -6.41 15.74
N TYR A 8 0.58 -7.66 16.08
CA TYR A 8 -0.74 -8.03 16.58
C TYR A 8 -1.13 -7.25 17.84
N GLU A 9 -0.22 -7.08 18.81
CA GLU A 9 -0.47 -6.23 20.00
C GLU A 9 -0.86 -4.79 19.63
N VAL A 10 -0.22 -4.23 18.60
CA VAL A 10 -0.52 -2.88 18.11
C VAL A 10 -1.88 -2.84 17.43
N LEU A 11 -2.19 -3.86 16.61
CA LEU A 11 -3.48 -3.95 15.93
C LEU A 11 -4.64 -4.13 16.92
N ASP A 12 -4.45 -4.93 17.98
CA ASP A 12 -5.44 -5.14 19.03
C ASP A 12 -5.73 -3.83 19.82
N MET A 13 -4.70 -3.02 20.05
CA MET A 13 -4.85 -1.68 20.65
C MET A 13 -5.54 -0.67 19.73
N LEU A 14 -5.24 -0.72 18.43
CA LEU A 14 -5.79 0.23 17.44
C LEU A 14 -7.22 -0.12 17.04
N ASP A 15 -7.55 -1.41 17.02
CA ASP A 15 -8.85 -1.99 16.69
C ASP A 15 -9.41 -1.47 15.34
N ASP A 16 -10.60 -0.88 15.35
CA ASP A 16 -11.30 -0.33 14.19
C ASP A 16 -10.57 0.82 13.49
N ARG A 17 -9.56 1.42 14.14
CA ARG A 17 -8.77 2.52 13.57
C ARG A 17 -7.74 2.06 12.54
N VAL A 18 -7.52 0.76 12.37
CA VAL A 18 -6.54 0.23 11.42
C VAL A 18 -7.08 0.28 9.98
N LEU A 19 -6.40 1.03 9.12
CA LEU A 19 -6.73 1.14 7.69
C LEU A 19 -5.98 0.11 6.83
N TYR A 20 -4.74 -0.21 7.19
CA TYR A 20 -3.90 -1.13 6.43
C TYR A 20 -2.79 -1.73 7.29
N THR A 21 -2.37 -2.95 6.96
CA THR A 21 -1.28 -3.66 7.64
C THR A 21 -0.42 -4.40 6.62
N ASP A 22 0.90 -4.38 6.79
CA ASP A 22 1.82 -5.31 6.12
C ASP A 22 2.61 -6.10 7.16
N THR A 23 3.83 -6.52 6.83
CA THR A 23 4.60 -7.51 7.61
C THR A 23 5.01 -6.98 8.98
N ASP A 24 5.32 -5.69 9.05
CA ASP A 24 5.94 -5.00 10.17
C ASP A 24 5.49 -3.52 10.27
N SER A 25 4.49 -3.10 9.47
CA SER A 25 3.95 -1.75 9.49
C SER A 25 2.42 -1.74 9.44
N CYS A 26 1.82 -0.68 9.96
CA CYS A 26 0.39 -0.42 9.87
C CYS A 26 0.13 1.06 9.60
N ILE A 27 -1.02 1.34 8.98
CA ILE A 27 -1.56 2.68 8.76
C ILE A 27 -2.88 2.71 9.51
N TYR A 28 -3.09 3.75 10.31
CA TYR A 28 -4.25 3.87 11.19
C TYR A 28 -4.73 5.32 11.30
N VAL A 29 -5.94 5.48 11.81
CA VAL A 29 -6.56 6.78 12.11
C VAL A 29 -6.18 7.22 13.53
N SER A 30 -5.39 8.28 13.65
CA SER A 30 -5.12 8.90 14.96
C SER A 30 -6.34 9.71 15.43
N GLN A 31 -6.67 9.58 16.71
CA GLN A 31 -7.82 10.25 17.32
C GLN A 31 -7.46 10.78 18.71
N LYS A 32 -7.87 12.01 19.00
CA LYS A 32 -7.59 12.65 20.29
C LYS A 32 -8.22 11.85 21.44
N GLY A 33 -7.40 11.45 22.42
CA GLY A 33 -7.83 10.73 23.61
C GLY A 33 -7.90 9.20 23.46
N LYS A 34 -7.55 8.66 22.28
CA LYS A 34 -7.35 7.22 22.08
C LYS A 34 -5.89 6.84 22.30
N PRO A 35 -5.58 5.58 22.63
CA PRO A 35 -4.20 5.12 22.79
C PRO A 35 -3.47 5.18 21.45
N GLU A 36 -2.19 5.58 21.51
CA GLU A 36 -1.30 5.68 20.35
C GLU A 36 -0.11 4.73 20.53
N PRO A 37 0.40 4.08 19.46
CA PRO A 37 1.55 3.18 19.57
C PRO A 37 2.80 3.95 20.02
N SER A 38 3.52 3.39 21.00
CA SER A 38 4.75 3.98 21.51
C SER A 38 5.86 3.92 20.46
N LEU A 39 6.43 5.08 20.11
CA LEU A 39 7.56 5.18 19.19
C LEU A 39 8.90 5.12 19.92
N GLY A 40 9.93 4.64 19.25
CA GLY A 40 11.28 4.59 19.78
C GLY A 40 12.35 4.41 18.70
N ASN A 41 13.62 4.42 19.09
CA ASN A 41 14.78 4.40 18.19
C ASN A 41 15.60 3.10 18.29
N TYR A 42 15.21 2.16 19.15
CA TYR A 42 15.92 0.91 19.37
C TYR A 42 15.35 -0.23 18.51
N LEU A 43 16.14 -1.29 18.36
CA LEU A 43 15.76 -2.45 17.57
C LEU A 43 14.50 -3.12 18.14
N GLY A 44 13.46 -3.22 17.31
CA GLY A 44 12.18 -3.82 17.69
C GLY A 44 11.14 -2.81 18.20
N GLU A 45 11.50 -1.54 18.32
CA GLU A 45 10.55 -0.45 18.59
C GLU A 45 9.88 0.03 17.30
N LEU A 46 8.71 0.64 17.44
CA LEU A 46 7.99 1.22 16.32
C LEU A 46 8.59 2.58 15.98
N THR A 47 8.72 2.85 14.68
CA THR A 47 9.18 4.13 14.15
C THR A 47 8.12 4.73 13.24
N SER A 48 8.07 6.06 13.18
CA SER A 48 7.23 6.75 12.19
C SER A 48 7.93 6.71 10.83
N GLU A 49 7.28 6.14 9.82
CA GLU A 49 7.76 6.20 8.42
C GLU A 49 7.56 7.58 7.80
N ILE A 50 6.61 8.37 8.31
CA ILE A 50 6.34 9.73 7.82
C ILE A 50 7.31 10.70 8.50
N PRO A 51 8.10 11.47 7.73
CA PRO A 51 8.97 12.50 8.28
C PRO A 51 8.16 13.54 9.06
N LEU A 52 8.72 14.01 10.19
CA LEU A 52 8.07 15.01 11.05
C LEU A 52 7.69 16.29 10.28
N ASP A 53 8.48 16.66 9.28
CA ASP A 53 8.22 17.86 8.48
C ASP A 53 7.10 17.66 7.46
N GLU A 54 6.78 16.44 7.05
CA GLU A 54 5.62 16.11 6.20
C GLU A 54 4.31 16.02 6.99
N GLY A 55 4.40 15.97 8.32
CA GLY A 55 3.26 15.92 9.23
C GLY A 55 2.64 14.51 9.27
N HIS A 56 1.41 14.39 8.78
CA HIS A 56 0.64 13.15 8.80
C HIS A 56 -0.05 12.90 7.45
N ILE A 57 -0.54 11.67 7.29
CA ILE A 57 -1.32 11.28 6.12
C ILE A 57 -2.69 11.97 6.20
N VAL A 58 -3.04 12.74 5.17
CA VAL A 58 -4.34 13.43 5.04
C VAL A 58 -5.35 12.61 4.27
N GLU A 59 -4.89 11.81 3.30
CA GLU A 59 -5.75 10.90 2.55
C GLU A 59 -5.01 9.58 2.32
N PHE A 60 -5.76 8.49 2.49
CA PHE A 60 -5.28 7.14 2.28
C PHE A 60 -6.24 6.40 1.34
N VAL A 61 -5.67 5.63 0.42
CA VAL A 61 -6.41 4.83 -0.55
C VAL A 61 -5.75 3.46 -0.67
N SER A 62 -6.52 2.38 -0.57
CA SER A 62 -6.03 1.01 -0.70
C SER A 62 -6.75 0.27 -1.81
N GLY A 63 -5.98 -0.21 -2.77
CA GLY A 63 -6.42 -1.12 -3.82
C GLY A 63 -6.23 -2.60 -3.49
N GLY A 64 -5.82 -2.93 -2.26
CA GLY A 64 -5.58 -4.29 -1.79
C GLY A 64 -4.18 -4.53 -1.23
N PRO A 65 -3.84 -5.79 -0.93
CA PRO A 65 -2.53 -6.15 -0.39
C PRO A 65 -1.39 -5.65 -1.27
N LYS A 66 -0.51 -4.80 -0.70
CA LYS A 66 0.66 -4.20 -1.35
C LYS A 66 0.30 -3.35 -2.59
N ASN A 67 -0.91 -2.79 -2.60
CA ASN A 67 -1.42 -1.86 -3.58
C ASN A 67 -2.13 -0.71 -2.85
N TYR A 68 -1.41 0.34 -2.48
CA TYR A 68 -1.95 1.47 -1.74
C TYR A 68 -1.27 2.76 -2.13
N ALA A 69 -1.93 3.88 -1.88
CA ALA A 69 -1.40 5.21 -2.06
C ALA A 69 -1.87 6.11 -0.91
N TYR A 70 -1.04 7.06 -0.54
CA TYR A 70 -1.38 8.06 0.47
C TYR A 70 -0.79 9.41 0.11
N ARG A 71 -1.42 10.44 0.66
CA ARG A 71 -0.98 11.82 0.53
C ARG A 71 -0.72 12.39 1.92
N THR A 72 0.42 13.04 2.07
CA THR A 72 0.76 13.89 3.22
C THR A 72 0.50 15.35 2.85
N LEU A 73 0.81 16.29 3.74
CA LEU A 73 0.70 17.72 3.44
C LEU A 73 1.67 18.19 2.35
N LYS A 74 2.72 17.42 2.07
CA LYS A 74 3.80 17.80 1.14
C LYS A 74 3.96 16.85 -0.03
N THR A 75 3.75 15.55 0.18
CA THR A 75 4.10 14.53 -0.81
C THR A 75 2.95 13.57 -1.05
N GLU A 76 2.99 12.93 -2.23
CA GLU A 76 2.12 11.82 -2.57
C GLU A 76 2.99 10.59 -2.79
N THR A 77 2.61 9.48 -2.16
CA THR A 77 3.32 8.21 -2.28
C THR A 77 2.37 7.14 -2.81
N CYS A 78 2.82 6.40 -3.81
CA CYS A 78 2.11 5.27 -4.39
C CYS A 78 2.96 4.01 -4.29
N LYS A 79 2.37 2.92 -3.82
CA LYS A 79 3.04 1.63 -3.60
C LYS A 79 2.23 0.54 -4.28
N VAL A 80 2.74 0.05 -5.42
CA VAL A 80 2.09 -1.02 -6.18
C VAL A 80 3.06 -2.15 -6.46
N LYS A 81 2.84 -3.31 -5.82
CA LYS A 81 3.68 -4.49 -6.01
C LYS A 81 3.60 -5.00 -7.45
N GLY A 82 4.75 -5.42 -7.97
CA GLY A 82 4.86 -6.01 -9.30
C GLY A 82 5.10 -5.00 -10.41
N PHE A 83 5.02 -3.70 -10.13
CA PHE A 83 5.30 -2.63 -11.07
C PHE A 83 6.55 -1.86 -10.65
N THR A 84 7.37 -1.49 -11.63
CA THR A 84 8.47 -0.55 -11.41
C THR A 84 7.92 0.84 -11.62
N LEU A 85 7.79 1.61 -10.55
CA LEU A 85 7.39 3.01 -10.59
C LEU A 85 8.59 3.87 -11.02
N ASN A 86 8.84 3.88 -12.33
CA ASN A 86 9.68 4.90 -12.97
C ASN A 86 8.85 6.16 -13.22
N PHE A 87 9.50 7.27 -13.57
CA PHE A 87 8.81 8.57 -13.79
C PHE A 87 7.57 8.45 -14.70
N THR A 88 7.71 7.76 -15.84
CA THR A 88 6.61 7.55 -16.79
C THR A 88 5.46 6.74 -16.19
N ASN A 89 5.77 5.66 -15.48
CA ASN A 89 4.77 4.79 -14.85
C ASN A 89 4.11 5.46 -13.66
N SER A 90 4.84 6.27 -12.89
CA SER A 90 4.29 7.04 -11.77
C SER A 90 3.27 8.08 -12.24
N ASN A 91 3.40 8.60 -13.46
CA ASN A 91 2.37 9.48 -14.05
C ASN A 91 1.09 8.72 -14.42
N ILE A 92 1.18 7.41 -14.70
CA ILE A 92 0.03 6.56 -15.06
C ILE A 92 -0.65 6.00 -13.81
N VAL A 93 0.16 5.53 -12.85
CA VAL A 93 -0.25 4.95 -11.56
C VAL A 93 0.25 5.86 -10.43
N ASN A 94 -0.56 6.87 -10.16
CA ASN A 94 -0.44 7.83 -9.06
C ASN A 94 -1.62 7.74 -8.09
N PHE A 95 -1.61 8.55 -7.04
CA PHE A 95 -2.67 8.62 -6.05
C PHE A 95 -4.07 8.77 -6.67
N ASN A 96 -4.26 9.76 -7.56
CA ASN A 96 -5.55 10.02 -8.21
C ASN A 96 -6.01 8.82 -9.05
N SER A 97 -5.12 8.21 -9.82
CA SER A 97 -5.47 7.05 -10.63
C SER A 97 -5.94 5.84 -9.82
N VAL A 98 -5.35 5.61 -8.65
CA VAL A 98 -5.75 4.52 -7.75
C VAL A 98 -7.10 4.86 -7.13
N LYS A 99 -7.29 6.12 -6.70
CA LYS A 99 -8.57 6.63 -6.17
C LYS A 99 -9.71 6.45 -7.17
N GLU A 100 -9.53 6.92 -8.40
CA GLU A 100 -10.49 6.78 -9.50
C GLU A 100 -10.85 5.32 -9.80
N MET A 101 -9.86 4.41 -9.79
CA MET A 101 -10.13 2.98 -9.97
C MET A 101 -11.01 2.38 -8.87
N ILE A 102 -10.92 2.88 -7.64
CA ILE A 102 -11.66 2.32 -6.51
C ILE A 102 -13.07 2.90 -6.44
N THR A 103 -13.20 4.20 -6.74
CA THR A 103 -14.46 4.95 -6.57
C THR A 103 -15.34 4.98 -7.82
N LEU A 104 -14.77 5.01 -9.03
CA LEU A 104 -15.53 5.19 -10.27
C LEU A 104 -15.67 3.90 -11.06
N ASP A 105 -14.54 3.27 -11.40
CA ASP A 105 -14.54 2.08 -12.26
C ASP A 105 -13.46 1.07 -11.85
N ARG A 106 -13.92 0.02 -11.18
CA ARG A 106 -13.09 -1.09 -10.68
C ARG A 106 -12.67 -2.06 -11.79
N ASP A 107 -13.33 -2.02 -12.95
CA ASP A 107 -12.96 -2.83 -14.11
C ASP A 107 -11.98 -2.12 -15.04
N MET A 108 -11.78 -0.81 -14.85
CA MET A 108 -10.73 -0.05 -15.51
C MET A 108 -9.37 -0.74 -15.36
N SER A 109 -8.56 -0.61 -16.39
CA SER A 109 -7.20 -1.12 -16.38
C SER A 109 -6.25 -0.17 -17.09
N LYS A 110 -5.02 -0.07 -16.60
CA LYS A 110 -3.98 0.78 -17.16
C LYS A 110 -2.80 -0.08 -17.60
N THR A 111 -2.25 0.20 -18.77
CA THR A 111 -1.07 -0.53 -19.26
C THR A 111 0.19 0.27 -18.97
N LEU A 112 1.09 -0.33 -18.21
CA LEU A 112 2.41 0.22 -17.90
C LEU A 112 3.44 -0.45 -18.77
N THR A 113 4.35 0.35 -19.31
CA THR A 113 5.42 -0.12 -20.18
C THR A 113 6.75 0.14 -19.49
N ASN A 114 7.48 -0.92 -19.19
CA ASN A 114 8.89 -0.82 -18.79
C ASN A 114 9.76 -1.11 -20.02
N PRO A 115 10.40 -0.10 -20.63
CA PRO A 115 11.19 -0.30 -21.84
C PRO A 115 12.45 -1.15 -21.61
N THR A 116 12.99 -1.16 -20.39
CA THR A 116 14.31 -1.72 -20.07
C THR A 116 14.27 -2.68 -18.88
N LYS A 117 13.35 -3.65 -18.90
CA LYS A 117 13.30 -4.68 -17.86
C LYS A 117 14.50 -5.61 -17.97
N ILE A 118 15.34 -5.62 -16.94
CA ILE A 118 16.41 -6.60 -16.77
C ILE A 118 15.80 -7.98 -16.51
N SER A 119 16.16 -8.95 -17.35
CA SER A 119 15.72 -10.35 -17.28
C SER A 119 16.93 -11.28 -17.27
N ARG A 120 16.79 -12.44 -16.63
CA ARG A 120 17.86 -13.43 -16.49
C ARG A 120 17.46 -14.74 -17.16
N LEU A 121 18.40 -15.37 -17.86
CA LEU A 121 18.30 -16.76 -18.32
C LEU A 121 19.21 -17.62 -17.44
N PRO A 122 18.69 -18.26 -16.38
CA PRO A 122 19.51 -18.96 -15.39
C PRO A 122 20.37 -20.05 -16.01
N HIS A 123 19.79 -20.87 -16.89
CA HIS A 123 20.49 -21.98 -17.55
C HIS A 123 21.64 -21.53 -18.44
N GLN A 124 21.56 -20.31 -19.01
CA GLN A 124 22.61 -19.76 -19.87
C GLN A 124 23.52 -18.78 -19.13
N ARG A 125 23.25 -18.51 -17.84
CA ARG A 125 23.91 -17.46 -17.04
C ARG A 125 23.97 -16.10 -17.74
N LYS A 126 22.96 -15.77 -18.55
CA LYS A 126 22.88 -14.51 -19.32
C LYS A 126 21.90 -13.55 -18.67
N ILE A 127 22.25 -12.26 -18.73
CA ILE A 127 21.40 -11.14 -18.34
C ILE A 127 21.16 -10.31 -19.59
N PHE A 128 19.91 -9.92 -19.83
CA PHE A 128 19.54 -9.11 -20.98
C PHE A 128 18.38 -8.17 -20.62
N SER A 129 18.27 -7.07 -21.35
CA SER A 129 17.18 -6.12 -21.21
C SER A 129 16.09 -6.42 -22.25
N ARG A 130 14.82 -6.34 -21.83
CA ARG A 130 13.67 -6.44 -22.73
C ARG A 130 12.58 -5.47 -22.35
N LYS A 131 11.75 -5.10 -23.33
CA LYS A 131 10.50 -4.39 -23.07
C LYS A 131 9.52 -5.31 -22.34
N GLU A 132 8.87 -4.80 -21.30
CA GLU A 132 7.78 -5.45 -20.59
C GLU A 132 6.56 -4.55 -20.58
N ASN A 133 5.40 -5.12 -20.91
CA ASN A 133 4.11 -4.47 -20.72
C ASN A 133 3.38 -5.19 -19.60
N LYS A 134 2.83 -4.45 -18.63
CA LYS A 134 2.02 -4.97 -17.54
C LYS A 134 0.70 -4.23 -17.47
N LYS A 135 -0.38 -4.97 -17.30
CA LYS A 135 -1.72 -4.42 -17.12
C LYS A 135 -1.99 -4.31 -15.61
N TYR A 136 -2.14 -3.09 -15.13
CA TYR A 136 -2.62 -2.78 -13.78
C TYR A 136 -4.15 -2.80 -13.79
N LYS A 137 -4.74 -3.57 -12.87
CA LYS A 137 -6.17 -3.66 -12.61
C LYS A 137 -6.37 -3.64 -11.10
N PHE A 138 -7.48 -3.07 -10.64
CA PHE A 138 -7.94 -3.25 -9.27
C PHE A 138 -8.17 -4.74 -8.97
N ALA A 139 -7.60 -5.23 -7.87
CA ALA A 139 -7.69 -6.62 -7.46
C ALA A 139 -7.79 -6.70 -5.93
N TYR A 140 -9.02 -6.88 -5.44
CA TYR A 140 -9.33 -6.95 -4.02
C TYR A 140 -10.23 -8.15 -3.76
N ASP A 141 -9.61 -9.32 -3.56
CA ASP A 141 -10.29 -10.61 -3.45
C ASP A 141 -10.37 -11.13 -2.00
N LYS A 142 -9.76 -10.44 -1.04
CA LYS A 142 -9.57 -10.96 0.33
C LYS A 142 -10.68 -10.62 1.31
N ARG A 143 -11.43 -9.55 1.07
CA ARG A 143 -12.52 -9.08 1.94
C ARG A 143 -13.66 -8.55 1.07
N VAL A 144 -14.86 -8.47 1.63
CA VAL A 144 -16.03 -7.85 1.01
C VAL A 144 -15.97 -6.35 1.26
N ILE A 145 -16.19 -5.55 0.22
CA ILE A 145 -16.23 -4.08 0.30
C ILE A 145 -17.69 -3.65 0.46
N LEU A 146 -17.98 -2.85 1.48
CA LEU A 146 -19.29 -2.26 1.74
C LEU A 146 -19.46 -0.94 0.97
N ASP A 147 -20.69 -0.42 0.91
CA ASP A 147 -21.00 0.82 0.17
C ASP A 147 -20.28 2.06 0.74
N ASN A 148 -19.94 2.04 2.03
CA ASN A 148 -19.18 3.10 2.71
C ASN A 148 -17.65 2.92 2.58
N PHE A 149 -17.18 1.99 1.74
CA PHE A 149 -15.78 1.58 1.56
C PHE A 149 -15.14 0.84 2.74
N ASP A 150 -15.88 0.54 3.81
CA ASP A 150 -15.40 -0.38 4.83
C ASP A 150 -15.26 -1.79 4.24
N THR A 151 -14.42 -2.60 4.88
CA THR A 151 -14.18 -3.97 4.41
C THR A 151 -14.39 -4.98 5.52
N VAL A 152 -15.11 -6.06 5.23
CA VAL A 152 -15.43 -7.12 6.20
C VAL A 152 -14.93 -8.49 5.70
N PRO A 153 -14.57 -9.41 6.60
CA PRO A 153 -14.21 -10.76 6.17
C PRO A 153 -15.41 -11.47 5.54
N TYR A 154 -15.14 -12.43 4.65
CA TYR A 154 -16.20 -13.27 4.08
C TYR A 154 -16.92 -14.04 5.19
N GLY A 155 -18.26 -14.06 5.14
CA GLY A 155 -19.11 -14.73 6.13
C GLY A 155 -19.38 -13.92 7.40
N TYR A 156 -18.99 -12.64 7.45
CA TYR A 156 -19.37 -11.73 8.54
C TYR A 156 -20.83 -11.26 8.45
N LEU A 157 -21.34 -11.11 7.23
CA LEU A 157 -22.74 -10.77 6.92
C LEU A 157 -23.56 -12.02 6.62
#